data_AF-A0A2T0LW97-F1
#
_entry.id   AF-A0A2T0LW97-F1
#
_cell.length_a   1.000
_cell.length_b   1.000
_cell.length_c   1.000
_cell.angle_alpha   90.00
_cell.angle_beta   90.00
_cell.angle_gamma   90.00
#
_symmetry.space_group_name_H-M   'P 1'
#
loop_
_entity.id
_entity.type
_entity.pdbx_description
1 polymer ?
#
loop_
_entity_poly.entity_id
_entity_poly.type
_entity_poly.pdbx_seq_one_letter_code
_entity_poly.pdbx_strand_id
1 'polypeptide(L)'
;MGFEVEPRSLRDAAGSAADAAQRLRGVELTVVADLAGALPGAKSAAQAEKLGAHWERQASTWAGGMDDYGEKLVAAADAYDAGDRGAAGDLGG
;
A
#
# COMPACT_ATOMS: atom_id res chain seq x y z
N MET A 1 19.10 -13.41 -21.18
CA MET A 1 18.38 -13.79 -19.94
C MET A 1 18.35 -12.61 -18.97
N GLY A 2 17.70 -11.50 -19.35
CA GLY A 2 17.68 -10.26 -18.55
C GLY A 2 16.29 -9.63 -18.40
N PHE A 3 15.32 -10.03 -19.21
CA PHE A 3 14.01 -9.40 -19.24
C PHE A 3 12.98 -10.07 -18.33
N GLU A 4 13.14 -11.35 -17.98
CA GLU A 4 12.19 -12.07 -17.11
C GLU A 4 12.42 -11.82 -15.60
N VAL A 5 13.62 -11.34 -15.23
CA VAL A 5 13.96 -11.00 -13.84
C VAL A 5 13.28 -9.68 -13.41
N GLU A 6 12.99 -8.77 -14.33
CA GLU A 6 12.33 -7.49 -14.02
C GLU A 6 10.83 -7.65 -13.68
N PRO A 7 9.97 -8.28 -14.51
CA PRO A 7 8.53 -8.39 -14.26
C PRO A 7 8.21 -9.16 -12.98
N ARG A 8 9.00 -10.21 -12.68
CA ARG A 8 8.83 -10.95 -11.44
C ARG A 8 9.15 -10.09 -10.22
N SER A 9 10.23 -9.31 -10.27
CA SER A 9 10.59 -8.40 -9.18
C SER A 9 9.55 -7.29 -8.96
N LEU A 10 8.93 -6.80 -10.03
CA LEU A 10 7.83 -5.83 -9.97
C LEU A 10 6.58 -6.45 -9.31
N ARG A 11 6.25 -7.69 -9.66
CA ARG A 11 5.12 -8.43 -9.06
C ARG A 11 5.37 -8.74 -7.58
N ASP A 12 6.59 -9.13 -7.22
CA ASP A 12 6.97 -9.38 -5.82
C ASP A 12 6.92 -8.09 -4.98
N ALA A 13 7.34 -6.95 -5.56
CA ALA A 13 7.23 -5.64 -4.93
C ALA A 13 5.77 -5.18 -4.78
N ALA A 14 4.90 -5.45 -5.76
CA ALA A 14 3.46 -5.20 -5.65
C ALA A 14 2.82 -6.01 -4.53
N GLY A 15 3.17 -7.30 -4.41
CA GLY A 15 2.72 -8.15 -3.31
C GLY A 15 3.17 -7.62 -1.95
N SER A 16 4.42 -7.17 -1.84
CA SER A 16 4.94 -6.56 -0.61
C SER A 16 4.22 -5.26 -0.22
N ALA A 17 3.82 -4.45 -1.21
CA ALA A 17 3.03 -3.25 -0.98
C ALA A 17 1.61 -3.59 -0.47
N ALA A 18 0.97 -4.60 -1.05
CA ALA A 18 -0.33 -5.09 -0.59
C ALA A 18 -0.28 -5.62 0.85
N ASP A 19 0.77 -6.38 1.20
CA ASP A 19 0.98 -6.86 2.57
C ASP A 19 1.15 -5.70 3.56
N ALA A 20 1.89 -4.66 3.18
CA ALA A 20 2.07 -3.47 4.00
C ALA A 20 0.74 -2.71 4.19
N ALA A 21 -0.06 -2.57 3.13
CA ALA A 21 -1.39 -1.97 3.20
C ALA A 21 -2.32 -2.76 4.13
N GLN A 22 -2.29 -4.09 4.05
CA GLN A 22 -3.10 -4.96 4.91
C GLN A 22 -2.69 -4.87 6.38
N ARG A 23 -1.38 -4.81 6.67
CA ARG A 23 -0.88 -4.58 8.02
C ARG A 23 -1.34 -3.24 8.59
N LEU A 24 -1.30 -2.18 7.79
CA LEU A 24 -1.78 -0.85 8.19
C LEU A 24 -3.28 -0.84 8.51
N ARG A 25 -4.09 -1.57 7.73
CA ARG A 25 -5.53 -1.75 8.00
C ARG A 25 -5.81 -2.54 9.27
N GLY A 26 -4.89 -3.42 9.69
CA GLY A 26 -5.01 -4.20 10.92
C GLY A 26 -4.53 -3.47 12.18
N VAL A 27 -3.98 -2.26 12.07
CA VAL A 27 -3.60 -1.47 13.23
C VAL A 27 -4.86 -0.83 13.84
N GLU A 28 -5.26 -1.34 14.99
CA GLU A 28 -6.35 -0.77 15.81
C GLU A 28 -5.89 0.54 16.46
N LEU A 29 -6.12 1.67 15.77
CA LEU A 29 -5.81 3.02 16.26
C LEU A 29 -6.89 3.59 17.19
N THR A 30 -8.01 2.88 17.29
CA THR A 30 -9.16 3.14 18.17
C THR A 30 -8.78 3.22 19.65
N VAL A 31 -7.74 2.49 20.08
CA VAL A 31 -7.20 2.53 21.45
C VAL A 31 -6.80 3.94 21.92
N VAL A 32 -6.45 4.82 20.98
CA VAL A 32 -6.07 6.21 21.29
C VAL A 32 -7.31 7.05 21.63
N ALA A 33 -8.41 6.80 20.93
CA ALA A 33 -9.70 7.41 21.24
C ALA A 33 -10.25 6.86 22.56
N ASP A 34 -10.07 5.57 22.84
CA ASP A 34 -10.47 4.95 24.11
C ASP A 34 -9.71 5.57 25.31
N LEU A 35 -8.43 5.91 25.11
CA LEU A 35 -7.63 6.62 26.11
C LEU A 35 -8.20 8.01 26.44
N ALA A 36 -8.86 8.68 25.47
CA ALA A 36 -9.54 9.94 25.68
C ALA A 36 -10.76 9.76 26.61
N GLY A 37 -11.53 8.69 26.39
CA GLY A 37 -12.68 8.33 27.24
C GLY A 37 -12.27 7.96 28.67
N ALA A 38 -11.07 7.42 28.86
CA ALA A 38 -10.54 7.08 30.19
C ALA A 38 -10.05 8.28 31.01
N LEU A 39 -9.83 9.45 30.39
CA LEU A 39 -9.33 10.67 31.07
C LEU A 39 -10.25 11.89 30.87
N PRO A 40 -11.53 11.81 31.28
CA PRO A 40 -12.49 12.89 31.06
C PRO A 40 -12.06 14.18 31.77
N GLY A 41 -12.04 15.29 31.03
CA GLY A 41 -11.68 16.61 31.55
C GLY A 41 -10.20 16.97 31.48
N ALA A 42 -9.31 16.03 31.15
CA ALA A 42 -7.92 16.35 30.85
C ALA A 42 -7.83 17.06 29.49
N LYS A 43 -7.01 18.12 29.40
CA LYS A 43 -6.62 18.71 28.11
C LYS A 43 -6.09 17.65 27.13
N SER A 44 -5.53 16.56 27.64
CA SER A 44 -5.05 15.42 26.85
C SER A 44 -6.16 14.63 26.16
N ALA A 45 -7.39 14.60 26.69
CA ALA A 45 -8.49 13.84 26.10
C ALA A 45 -8.95 14.43 24.76
N ALA A 46 -9.13 15.76 24.69
CA ALA A 46 -9.47 16.45 23.44
C ALA A 46 -8.36 16.32 22.37
N GLN A 47 -7.11 16.11 22.79
CA GLN A 47 -5.97 15.91 21.92
C GLN A 47 -5.89 14.47 21.45
N ALA A 48 -6.23 13.51 22.32
CA ALA A 48 -6.29 12.09 22.01
C ALA A 48 -7.37 11.76 20.98
N GLU A 49 -8.57 12.36 21.07
CA GLU A 49 -9.60 12.21 20.03
C GLU A 49 -9.13 12.73 18.66
N LYS A 50 -8.50 13.91 18.63
CA LYS A 50 -7.95 14.49 17.40
C LYS A 50 -6.83 13.62 16.83
N LEU A 51 -6.01 13.04 17.70
CA LEU A 51 -4.90 12.17 17.33
C LEU A 51 -5.42 10.85 16.74
N GLY A 52 -6.41 10.21 17.36
CA GLY A 52 -7.04 8.99 16.84
C GLY A 52 -7.57 9.19 15.44
N ALA A 53 -8.42 10.21 15.24
CA ALA A 53 -8.96 10.53 13.91
C ALA A 53 -7.87 10.94 12.89
N HIS A 54 -6.77 11.56 13.34
CA HIS A 54 -5.66 11.89 12.46
C HIS A 54 -4.88 10.64 12.02
N TRP A 55 -4.61 9.73 12.95
CA TRP A 55 -3.92 8.48 12.64
C TRP A 55 -4.75 7.56 11.75
N GLU A 56 -6.07 7.45 11.98
CA GLU A 56 -6.95 6.69 11.09
C GLU A 56 -6.89 7.21 9.65
N ARG A 57 -6.95 8.53 9.47
CA ARG A 57 -6.80 9.16 8.15
C ARG A 57 -5.44 8.91 7.53
N GLN A 58 -4.37 8.98 8.30
CA GLN A 58 -3.02 8.70 7.81
C GLN A 58 -2.86 7.24 7.40
N ALA A 59 -3.33 6.30 8.22
CA ALA A 59 -3.28 4.87 7.92
C ALA A 59 -4.07 4.55 6.65
N SER A 60 -5.27 5.12 6.49
CA SER A 60 -6.07 4.95 5.27
C SER A 60 -5.37 5.52 4.04
N THR A 61 -4.77 6.71 4.15
CA THR A 61 -4.03 7.35 3.05
C THR A 61 -2.82 6.50 2.63
N TRP A 62 -2.08 5.98 3.60
CA TRP A 62 -0.92 5.13 3.35
C TRP A 62 -1.31 3.79 2.72
N ALA A 63 -2.36 3.14 3.25
CA ALA A 63 -2.84 1.89 2.68
C ALA A 63 -3.29 2.06 1.22
N GLY A 64 -4.05 3.12 0.92
CA GLY A 64 -4.44 3.44 -0.46
C GLY A 64 -3.24 3.76 -1.37
N GLY A 65 -2.26 4.52 -0.87
CA GLY A 65 -1.04 4.81 -1.63
C GLY A 65 -0.19 3.57 -1.94
N MET A 66 -0.20 2.57 -1.05
CA MET A 66 0.48 1.29 -1.27
C MET A 66 -0.26 0.42 -2.29
N ASP A 67 -1.60 0.41 -2.27
CA ASP A 67 -2.39 -0.28 -3.30
C ASP A 67 -2.13 0.35 -4.69
N ASP A 68 -2.24 1.68 -4.80
CA ASP A 68 -1.95 2.44 -6.03
C ASP A 68 -0.55 2.16 -6.57
N TYR A 69 0.43 2.03 -5.67
CA TYR A 69 1.80 1.71 -6.03
C TYR A 69 1.91 0.26 -6.56
N GLY A 70 1.29 -0.69 -5.86
CA GLY A 70 1.24 -2.09 -6.30
C GLY A 70 0.57 -2.27 -7.66
N GLU A 71 -0.56 -1.60 -7.89
CA GLU A 71 -1.25 -1.62 -9.19
C GLU A 71 -0.36 -1.09 -10.33
N LYS A 72 0.37 0.00 -10.09
CA LYS A 72 1.32 0.56 -11.08
C LYS A 72 2.48 -0.40 -11.39
N LEU A 73 2.97 -1.13 -10.39
CA LEU A 73 4.02 -2.13 -10.58
C LEU A 73 3.52 -3.33 -11.40
N VAL A 74 2.30 -3.80 -11.14
CA VAL A 74 1.67 -4.86 -11.94
C VAL A 74 1.46 -4.40 -13.39
N ALA A 75 0.93 -3.18 -13.57
CA ALA A 75 0.74 -2.62 -14.91
C ALA A 75 2.07 -2.47 -15.67
N ALA A 76 3.14 -2.08 -14.99
CA ALA A 76 4.48 -2.04 -15.59
C ALA A 76 4.97 -3.43 -16.00
N ALA A 77 4.81 -4.44 -15.14
CA ALA A 77 5.18 -5.82 -15.45
C ALA A 77 4.41 -6.37 -16.66
N ASP A 78 3.11 -6.09 -16.75
CA ASP A 78 2.27 -6.55 -17.86
C ASP A 78 2.64 -5.85 -19.19
N ALA A 79 3.03 -4.57 -19.13
CA ALA A 79 3.54 -3.83 -20.28
C ALA A 79 4.85 -4.43 -20.81
N TYR A 80 5.75 -4.85 -19.92
CA TYR A 80 6.98 -5.56 -20.28
C TYR A 80 6.68 -6.91 -20.95
N ASP A 81 5.81 -7.73 -20.35
CA ASP A 81 5.43 -9.05 -20.90
C ASP A 81 4.71 -8.93 -22.25
N ALA A 82 4.01 -7.82 -22.50
CA ALA A 82 3.39 -7.52 -23.80
C ALA A 82 4.42 -7.10 -24.85
N GLY A 83 5.39 -6.25 -24.47
CA GLY A 83 6.47 -5.81 -25.34
C GLY A 83 7.36 -6.96 -25.83
N ASP A 84 7.72 -7.87 -24.93
CA ASP A 84 8.53 -9.06 -25.27
C ASP A 84 7.80 -9.99 -26.25
N ARG A 85 6.48 -10.21 -26.07
CA ARG A 85 5.68 -11.00 -27.00
C ARG A 85 5.56 -10.35 -28.38
N GLY A 86 5.45 -9.02 -28.45
CA GLY A 86 5.43 -8.28 -29.71
C GLY A 86 6.76 -8.38 -30.46
N ALA A 87 7.88 -8.19 -29.77
CA ALA A 87 9.21 -8.28 -30.34
C ALA A 87 9.56 -9.72 -30.81
N ALA A 88 9.15 -10.74 -30.07
CA ALA A 88 9.32 -12.13 -30.48
C ALA A 88 8.51 -12.50 -31.74
N GLY A 89 7.36 -11.87 -31.94
CA GLY A 89 6.54 -12.04 -33.15
C GLY A 89 7.17 -11.43 -34.40
N ASP A 90 7.78 -10.25 -34.29
CA ASP A 90 8.41 -9.53 -35.41
C ASP A 90 9.74 -10.15 -35.87
N LEU A 91 10.47 -10.82 -34.98
CA LEU A 91 11.73 -11.50 -35.33
C LEU A 91 11.54 -12.92 -35.90
N GLY A 92 10.31 -13.45 -35.87
CA GLY A 92 9.94 -14.77 -36.39
C GLY A 92 9.23 -14.75 -37.75
N GLY A 93 9.07 -13.58 -38.38
CA GLY A 93 8.42 -13.38 -39.67
C GLY A 93 9.38 -13.17 -40.83
#